data_AF-A0A1Q7Z562-F1
#
_entry.id   AF-A0A1Q7Z562-F1
#
_cell.length_a   1.000
_cell.length_b   1.000
_cell.length_c   1.000
_cell.angle_alpha   90.00
_cell.angle_beta   90.00
_cell.angle_gamma   90.00
#
_symmetry.space_group_name_H-M   'P 1'
#
loop_
_entity.id
_entity.type
_entity.pdbx_description
1 polymer ?
#
loop_
_entity_poly.entity_id
_entity_poly.type
_entity_poly.pdbx_seq_one_letter_code
_entity_poly.pdbx_strand_id
1 'polypeptide(L)'
;MSYTAKRNVIATTFTFEGNLFTLAWDVNARGDIVGVHGDNQANTVGAPVNPHGFLRTKDAEYRSLDVQGAISTQVFGINVVRDIVGAYTDATGTHGFVYRLRLDDRRDDEDERDDRDQ
;
A
#
# COMPACT_ATOMS: atom_id res chain seq x y z
N MET A 1 20.84 36.50 14.09
CA MET A 1 20.70 35.17 14.72
C MET A 1 20.07 34.25 13.70
N SER A 2 20.72 33.14 13.32
CA SER A 2 20.17 32.18 12.35
C SER A 2 19.88 30.88 13.08
N TYR A 3 18.64 30.41 13.03
CA TYR A 3 18.22 29.15 13.64
C TYR A 3 18.35 28.05 12.58
N THR A 4 19.51 27.42 12.50
CA THR A 4 19.66 26.19 11.71
C THR A 4 19.03 25.06 12.51
N ALA A 5 17.75 24.77 12.26
CA ALA A 5 17.13 23.57 12.79
C ALA A 5 17.88 22.35 12.23
N LYS A 6 18.72 21.72 13.06
CA LYS A 6 19.28 20.41 12.75
C LYS A 6 18.09 19.45 12.66
N ARG A 7 17.69 19.08 11.44
CA ARG A 7 16.73 17.98 11.27
C ARG A 7 17.44 16.73 11.77
N ASN A 8 16.97 16.18 12.88
CA ASN A 8 17.35 14.83 13.28
C ASN A 8 16.86 13.89 12.18
N VAL A 9 17.78 13.27 11.46
CA VAL A 9 17.46 12.30 10.41
C VAL A 9 17.14 10.99 11.11
N ILE A 10 15.85 10.68 11.21
CA ILE A 10 15.36 9.40 11.72
C ILE A 10 14.97 8.57 10.50
N ALA A 11 15.58 7.39 10.35
CA ALA A 11 15.12 6.38 9.40
C ALA A 11 14.15 5.44 10.12
N THR A 12 12.94 5.31 9.59
CA THR A 12 12.00 4.28 10.01
C THR A 12 12.08 3.12 9.03
N THR A 13 12.46 1.94 9.52
CA THR A 13 12.53 0.71 8.71
C THR A 13 11.31 -0.16 8.93
N PHE A 14 10.90 -0.90 7.91
CA PHE A 14 9.87 -1.92 8.00
C PHE A 14 10.12 -2.99 6.95
N THR A 15 9.72 -4.21 7.26
CA THR A 15 9.75 -5.37 6.36
C THR A 15 8.47 -6.17 6.55
N PHE A 16 8.18 -7.06 5.60
CA PHE A 16 7.15 -8.07 5.72
C PHE A 16 7.81 -9.40 6.07
N GLU A 17 7.25 -10.12 7.04
CA GLU A 17 7.79 -11.42 7.46
C GLU A 17 7.75 -12.41 6.29
N GLY A 18 8.82 -13.19 6.12
CA GLY A 18 8.95 -14.16 5.02
C GLY A 18 9.37 -13.56 3.67
N ASN A 19 9.34 -12.24 3.51
CA ASN A 19 9.69 -11.59 2.25
C ASN A 19 11.18 -11.30 2.14
N LEU A 20 11.71 -11.46 0.92
CA LEU A 20 13.12 -11.20 0.63
C LEU A 20 13.38 -9.72 0.31
N PHE A 21 12.35 -8.98 -0.11
CA PHE A 21 12.46 -7.55 -0.33
C PHE A 21 11.22 -6.79 0.15
N THR A 22 11.45 -5.52 0.50
CA THR A 22 10.43 -4.52 0.72
C THR A 22 10.96 -3.22 0.15
N LEU A 23 10.30 -2.73 -0.90
CA LEU A 23 10.70 -1.52 -1.61
C LEU A 23 9.56 -0.50 -1.48
N ALA A 24 9.78 0.53 -0.68
CA ALA A 24 8.90 1.69 -0.60
C ALA A 24 9.19 2.63 -1.78
N TRP A 25 8.19 2.91 -2.60
CA TRP A 25 8.38 3.69 -3.83
C TRP A 25 7.82 5.11 -3.72
N ASP A 26 6.73 5.31 -2.99
CA ASP A 26 6.14 6.63 -2.83
C ASP A 26 5.47 6.79 -1.45
N VAL A 27 5.31 8.05 -1.03
CA VAL A 27 4.69 8.43 0.23
C VAL A 27 3.88 9.72 0.06
N ASN A 28 2.63 9.73 0.54
CA ASN A 28 1.81 10.93 0.51
C ASN A 28 2.02 11.82 1.76
N ALA A 29 1.45 13.02 1.76
CA ALA A 29 1.54 13.97 2.87
C ALA A 29 0.92 13.48 4.20
N ARG A 30 0.15 12.38 4.20
CA ARG A 30 -0.39 11.75 5.42
C ARG A 30 0.60 10.76 6.03
N GLY A 31 1.71 10.46 5.36
CA GLY A 31 2.65 9.41 5.75
C GLY A 31 2.20 8.01 5.32
N ASP A 32 1.24 7.91 4.40
CA ASP A 32 0.89 6.62 3.80
C ASP A 32 1.92 6.27 2.72
N ILE A 33 2.46 5.06 2.81
CA ILE A 33 3.55 4.57 1.96
C ILE A 33 2.99 3.49 1.05
N VAL A 34 3.35 3.55 -0.24
CA VAL A 34 3.09 2.48 -1.19
C VAL A 34 4.38 1.90 -1.76
N GLY A 35 4.31 0.68 -2.24
CA GLY A 35 5.43 0.03 -2.89
C GLY A 35 5.16 -1.44 -3.13
N VAL A 36 6.23 -2.23 -3.14
CA VAL A 36 6.16 -3.67 -3.37
C VAL A 36 6.94 -4.48 -2.35
N HIS A 37 6.46 -5.68 -2.12
CA HIS A 37 7.16 -6.72 -1.38
C HIS A 37 7.06 -8.04 -2.14
N GLY A 38 7.81 -9.04 -1.73
CA GLY A 38 7.70 -10.36 -2.32
C GLY A 38 8.75 -11.32 -1.80
N ASP A 39 8.54 -12.59 -2.14
CA ASP A 39 9.55 -13.62 -2.09
C ASP A 39 10.33 -13.66 -3.42
N ASN A 40 11.42 -14.42 -3.47
CA ASN A 40 12.04 -14.79 -4.73
C ASN A 40 11.79 -16.29 -4.92
N GLN A 41 11.09 -16.67 -5.97
CA GLN A 41 11.20 -18.05 -6.50
C GLN A 41 12.47 -18.25 -7.34
N ALA A 42 13.08 -17.17 -7.86
CA ALA A 42 14.30 -17.24 -8.63
C ALA A 42 15.39 -16.45 -7.91
N ASN A 43 16.46 -17.14 -7.51
CA ASN A 43 17.66 -16.67 -6.82
C ASN A 43 18.43 -15.56 -7.58
N THR A 44 17.76 -14.46 -7.92
CA THR A 44 18.22 -13.38 -8.80
C THR A 44 18.19 -12.08 -8.02
N VAL A 45 19.37 -11.52 -7.78
CA VAL A 45 19.52 -10.19 -7.21
C VAL A 45 19.34 -9.17 -8.34
N GLY A 46 18.41 -8.21 -8.20
CA GLY A 46 18.35 -7.02 -9.07
C GLY A 46 16.99 -6.69 -9.70
N ALA A 47 15.99 -7.59 -9.65
CA ALA A 47 14.62 -7.27 -10.08
C ALA A 47 13.61 -8.03 -9.20
N PRO A 48 12.55 -7.37 -8.70
CA PRO A 48 11.44 -8.05 -8.04
C PRO A 48 10.87 -9.14 -8.95
N VAL A 49 10.88 -10.40 -8.51
CA VAL A 49 10.19 -11.50 -9.19
C VAL A 49 8.82 -11.62 -8.52
N ASN A 50 7.75 -11.55 -9.30
CA ASN A 50 6.38 -11.60 -8.81
C ASN A 50 6.08 -10.65 -7.62
N PRO A 51 6.39 -9.34 -7.74
CA PRO A 51 6.09 -8.39 -6.67
C PRO A 51 4.60 -8.36 -6.35
N HIS A 52 4.32 -8.14 -5.07
CA HIS A 52 3.00 -7.88 -4.50
C HIS A 52 2.91 -6.41 -4.10
N GLY A 53 1.81 -5.76 -4.45
CA GLY A 53 1.58 -4.36 -4.17
C GLY A 53 1.15 -4.13 -2.72
N PHE A 54 1.61 -3.06 -2.08
CA PHE A 54 1.15 -2.70 -0.74
C PHE A 54 0.83 -1.23 -0.54
N LEU A 55 -0.05 -0.99 0.44
CA LEU A 55 -0.21 0.26 1.17
C LEU A 55 0.11 0.02 2.65
N ARG A 56 0.94 0.88 3.23
CA ARG A 56 1.19 0.96 4.68
C ARG A 56 0.81 2.34 5.19
N THR A 57 -0.13 2.42 6.12
CA THR A 57 -0.52 3.70 6.73
C THR A 57 0.56 4.19 7.71
N LYS A 58 0.49 5.47 8.08
CA LYS A 58 1.35 6.05 9.12
C LYS A 58 1.28 5.28 10.44
N ASP A 59 0.11 4.71 10.74
CA ASP A 59 -0.19 3.96 11.96
C ASP A 59 0.21 2.47 11.84
N ALA A 60 1.01 2.13 10.83
CA ALA A 60 1.53 0.79 10.56
C ALA A 60 0.49 -0.25 10.12
N GLU A 61 -0.71 0.18 9.72
CA GLU A 61 -1.68 -0.74 9.11
C GLU A 61 -1.24 -1.10 7.70
N TYR A 62 -1.40 -2.38 7.36
CA TYR A 62 -1.05 -2.91 6.05
C TYR A 62 -2.30 -3.26 5.25
N ARG A 63 -2.24 -3.01 3.94
CA ARG A 63 -3.21 -3.50 2.96
C ARG A 63 -2.47 -4.04 1.74
N SER A 64 -2.80 -5.27 1.33
CA SER A 64 -2.40 -5.78 0.02
C SER A 64 -3.20 -5.03 -1.06
N LEU A 65 -2.51 -4.72 -2.15
CA LEU A 65 -3.07 -4.10 -3.34
C LEU A 65 -2.97 -5.04 -4.55
N ASP A 66 -2.90 -6.35 -4.32
CA ASP A 66 -2.84 -7.32 -5.40
C ASP A 66 -4.11 -7.29 -6.27
N VAL A 67 -3.90 -7.23 -7.59
CA VAL A 67 -4.99 -7.34 -8.55
C VAL A 67 -5.39 -8.80 -8.70
N GLN A 68 -6.68 -9.09 -8.56
CA GLN A 68 -7.20 -10.46 -8.68
C GLN A 68 -6.88 -11.03 -10.08
N GLY A 69 -6.27 -12.22 -10.11
CA GLY A 69 -5.86 -12.89 -11.35
C GLY A 69 -4.51 -12.44 -11.92
N ALA A 70 -3.86 -11.45 -11.29
CA ALA A 70 -2.52 -11.05 -11.67
C ALA A 70 -1.46 -12.04 -11.14
N ILE A 71 -0.40 -12.20 -11.93
CA ILE A 71 0.85 -12.88 -11.57
C ILE A 71 1.73 -11.97 -10.72
N SER A 72 1.71 -10.66 -11.01
CA SER A 72 2.43 -9.66 -10.23
C SER A 72 1.71 -8.33 -10.21
N THR A 73 1.85 -7.59 -9.11
CA THR A 73 1.30 -6.24 -8.94
C THR A 73 2.38 -5.28 -8.42
N GLN A 74 2.52 -4.15 -9.09
CA GLN A 74 3.47 -3.10 -8.78
C GLN A 74 2.74 -1.78 -8.53
N VAL A 75 3.04 -1.12 -7.41
CA VAL A 75 2.37 0.12 -6.98
C VAL A 75 3.33 1.29 -6.96
N PHE A 76 3.25 2.18 -7.96
CA PHE A 76 4.25 3.21 -8.22
C PHE A 76 4.02 4.54 -7.52
N GLY A 77 2.77 4.88 -7.20
CA GLY A 77 2.48 6.22 -6.69
C GLY A 77 1.17 6.31 -5.93
N ILE A 78 1.10 7.30 -5.03
CA ILE A 78 -0.05 7.58 -4.19
C ILE A 78 -0.26 9.09 -4.05
N ASN A 79 -1.51 9.55 -4.17
CA ASN A 79 -1.84 10.95 -3.89
C ASN A 79 -2.42 11.14 -2.46
N VAL A 80 -2.70 12.40 -2.09
CA VAL A 80 -3.19 12.76 -0.75
C VAL A 80 -4.59 12.23 -0.41
N VAL A 81 -5.39 11.85 -1.42
CA VAL A 81 -6.70 11.21 -1.24
C VAL A 81 -6.63 9.69 -1.35
N ARG A 82 -5.41 9.12 -1.42
CA ARG A 82 -5.16 7.69 -1.59
C ARG A 82 -5.72 7.11 -2.90
N ASP A 83 -5.74 7.90 -3.97
CA ASP A 83 -5.70 7.29 -5.31
C ASP A 83 -4.30 6.73 -5.51
N ILE A 84 -4.25 5.48 -5.93
CA ILE A 84 -3.01 4.72 -6.05
C ILE A 84 -2.89 4.22 -7.48
N VAL A 85 -1.73 4.43 -8.09
CA VAL A 85 -1.44 4.03 -9.48
C VAL A 85 -0.40 2.92 -9.52
N GLY A 86 -0.53 2.05 -10.50
CA GLY A 86 0.38 0.92 -10.65
C GLY A 86 0.22 0.19 -11.96
N ALA A 87 0.92 -0.92 -12.07
CA ALA A 87 0.74 -1.89 -13.14
C ALA A 87 0.68 -3.30 -12.58
N TYR A 88 -0.05 -4.18 -13.27
CA TYR A 88 -0.06 -5.60 -12.98
C TYR A 88 0.23 -6.40 -14.25
N THR A 89 0.72 -7.61 -14.09
CA THR A 89 0.90 -8.55 -15.21
C THR A 89 0.05 -9.78 -14.97
N ASP A 90 -0.68 -10.21 -15.98
CA ASP A 90 -1.46 -11.46 -15.99
C ASP A 90 -1.07 -12.32 -17.21
N ALA A 91 -1.83 -13.37 -17.47
CA ALA A 91 -1.59 -14.27 -18.61
C ALA A 91 -1.73 -13.60 -19.99
N THR A 92 -2.31 -12.39 -20.05
CA THR A 92 -2.57 -11.66 -21.29
C THR A 92 -1.58 -10.52 -21.55
N GLY A 93 -0.88 -10.06 -20.52
CA GLY A 93 0.13 -9.01 -20.65
C GLY A 93 0.23 -8.11 -19.43
N THR A 94 0.81 -6.93 -19.63
CA THR A 94 0.94 -5.89 -18.59
C THR A 94 -0.11 -4.80 -18.77
N HIS A 95 -0.74 -4.42 -17.67
CA HIS A 95 -1.86 -3.49 -17.64
C HIS A 95 -1.66 -2.44 -16.56
N GLY A 96 -2.11 -1.21 -16.80
CA GLY A 96 -2.14 -0.16 -15.78
C GLY A 96 -3.41 -0.22 -14.93
N PHE A 97 -3.36 0.25 -13.69
CA PHE A 97 -4.54 0.36 -12.84
C PHE A 97 -4.54 1.66 -12.01
N VAL A 98 -5.75 2.02 -11.55
CA VAL A 98 -5.97 3.00 -10.48
C VAL A 98 -6.79 2.33 -9.40
N TYR A 99 -6.26 2.25 -8.18
CA TYR A 99 -6.97 1.80 -7.00
C TYR A 99 -7.49 3.01 -6.25
N ARG A 100 -8.80 3.05 -5.98
CA ARG A 100 -9.42 4.08 -5.13
C ARG A 100 -9.98 3.42 -3.89
N LEU A 101 -9.38 3.72 -2.75
CA LEU A 101 -9.91 3.28 -1.46
C LEU A 101 -11.18 4.07 -1.18
N ARG A 102 -12.34 3.44 -1.42
CA ARG A 102 -13.59 3.98 -0.92
C ARG A 102 -13.60 3.84 0.60
N LEU A 103 -13.94 4.92 1.29
CA LEU A 103 -14.20 4.92 2.72
C LEU A 103 -15.62 4.39 2.94
N ASP A 104 -15.90 3.13 2.60
CA ASP A 104 -17.26 2.61 2.72
C ASP A 104 -17.39 1.80 4.05
N ASP A 105 -18.50 2.05 4.74
CA ASP A 105 -19.13 1.27 5.84
C ASP A 105 -18.65 1.41 7.29
N ARG A 106 -18.61 2.63 7.86
CA ARG A 106 -18.73 2.84 9.33
C ARG A 106 -19.96 3.64 9.77
N ARG A 107 -21.01 3.61 8.95
CA ARG A 107 -22.38 4.04 9.24
C ARG A 107 -23.19 2.98 8.52
N ASP A 108 -23.74 1.98 9.21
CA ASP A 108 -25.21 1.85 9.28
C ASP A 108 -25.69 0.91 10.41
N ASP A 109 -24.86 0.55 11.41
CA ASP A 109 -25.24 -0.45 12.43
C ASP A 109 -25.88 0.11 13.73
N GLU A 110 -26.16 1.42 13.84
CA GLU A 110 -26.68 2.02 15.11
C GLU A 110 -28.17 2.41 15.14
N ASP A 111 -28.95 2.33 14.04
CA ASP A 111 -30.32 2.90 14.01
C ASP A 111 -31.50 1.89 14.13
N GLU A 112 -31.29 0.60 14.40
CA GLU A 112 -32.41 -0.40 14.43
C GLU A 112 -32.78 -0.99 15.81
N ARG A 113 -32.52 -0.32 16.93
CA ARG A 113 -32.91 -0.85 18.27
C ARG A 113 -33.69 0.09 19.18
N ASP A 114 -34.62 0.90 18.65
CA ASP A 114 -35.53 1.67 19.53
C ASP A 114 -37.04 1.51 19.29
N ASP A 115 -37.49 0.67 18.34
CA ASP A 115 -38.92 0.52 18.04
C ASP A 115 -39.53 -0.84 18.43
N ARG A 116 -39.08 -1.44 19.54
CA ARG A 116 -39.81 -2.56 20.17
C ARG A 116 -40.18 -2.27 21.61
N ASP A 117 -40.98 -1.22 21.80
CA ASP A 117 -41.85 -1.04 22.97
C ASP A 117 -43.06 -0.16 22.60
N GLN A 118 -43.99 -0.70 21.79
CA GLN A 118 -45.41 -0.29 21.74
C GLN A 118 -46.30 -1.50 21.45
#